data_AF-A0A7Z9GPJ6-F1
#
_entry.id   AF-A0A7Z9GPJ6-F1
#
_cell.length_a   1.000
_cell.length_b   1.000
_cell.length_c   1.000
_cell.angle_alpha   90.00
_cell.angle_beta   90.00
_cell.angle_gamma   90.00
#
_symmetry.space_group_name_H-M   'P 1'
#
loop_
_entity.id
_entity.type
_entity.pdbx_description
1 polymer ?
#
loop_
_entity_poly.entity_id
_entity_poly.type
_entity_poly.pdbx_seq_one_letter_code
_entity_poly.pdbx_strand_id
1 'polypeptide(L)'
;MRDRLCRQPPRLRIFDQKPAGEINLWVRIVIRRLTSHNTQTILLRPTSPPPKTGAVGFSYQHYTDTRMRDVFLTKRIEFCASHRYHQPRWSEKQNQTAFGHAHNLYGHGHNYLLEVSVGGPVNPLTGMVLNMYDLKRILEVVLSEFDHKDLDKDTPYFTTTIATPENLALVLSERIASHLDGAYLERVRLFEDEDLYVDYHHNNGRSMNTVCLTRRYHFSAAHRLHTDRLSPEDNKKIFGKCNNPNGHGHNYTLEVTLHGQPHPDTGAIYDLSHLDQVVNDTIVKRFDHQHINYDPAFRETTTTGENLLVLMWDLLAKEIPAETLYKVGLIETRDNYFEYYGRTPTSPATPVP
;
A
#
# COMPACT_ATOMS: atom_id res chain seq x y z
N MET A 1 39.18 35.53 -7.33
CA MET A 1 38.55 35.24 -6.02
C MET A 1 37.21 34.57 -6.31
N ARG A 2 37.16 33.27 -6.60
CA ARG A 2 37.13 32.14 -5.65
C ARG A 2 36.04 32.25 -4.57
N ASP A 3 35.14 31.28 -4.65
CA ASP A 3 34.37 30.62 -3.60
C ASP A 3 33.22 31.35 -2.92
N ARG A 4 31.99 30.88 -3.22
CA ARG A 4 31.04 30.40 -2.19
C ARG A 4 30.04 29.43 -2.81
N LEU A 5 30.36 28.15 -2.64
CA LEU A 5 29.58 26.97 -2.99
C LEU A 5 28.31 26.81 -2.16
N CYS A 6 27.35 26.16 -2.80
CA CYS A 6 26.08 25.63 -2.29
C CYS A 6 26.15 25.02 -0.88
N ARG A 7 25.16 25.33 -0.04
CA ARG A 7 24.82 24.53 1.13
C ARG A 7 23.72 23.52 0.73
N GLN A 8 24.09 22.25 0.57
CA GLN A 8 23.12 21.14 0.50
C GLN A 8 22.63 20.78 1.92
N PRO A 9 21.35 20.41 2.12
CA PRO A 9 20.87 19.80 3.36
C PRO A 9 21.41 18.36 3.52
N PRO A 10 21.40 17.79 4.75
CA PRO A 10 22.14 16.58 5.07
C PRO A 10 21.59 15.33 4.36
N ARG A 11 22.47 14.63 3.64
CA ARG A 11 22.22 13.32 3.03
C ARG A 11 22.03 12.25 4.11
N LEU A 12 21.05 11.36 3.92
CA LEU A 12 21.02 10.05 4.56
C LEU A 12 22.35 9.34 4.27
N ARG A 13 23.11 9.00 5.31
CA ARG A 13 24.26 8.10 5.19
C ARG A 13 23.74 6.66 5.18
N ILE A 14 23.74 6.04 4.02
CA ILE A 14 23.70 4.58 3.91
C ILE A 14 25.08 4.09 4.37
N PHE A 15 25.12 3.27 5.41
CA PHE A 15 26.35 2.58 5.79
C PHE A 15 26.63 1.51 4.74
N ASP A 16 27.76 1.64 4.03
CA ASP A 16 28.32 0.57 3.21
C ASP A 16 28.50 -0.68 4.07
N GLN A 17 27.71 -1.73 3.79
CA GLN A 17 28.04 -3.07 4.27
C GLN A 17 29.25 -3.57 3.48
N LYS A 18 30.35 -3.82 4.20
CA LYS A 18 31.56 -4.44 3.65
C LYS A 18 31.22 -5.79 2.99
N PRO A 19 31.94 -6.19 1.92
CA PRO A 19 31.73 -7.48 1.28
C PRO A 19 32.06 -8.63 2.24
N ALA A 20 31.11 -9.55 2.43
CA ALA A 20 31.37 -10.81 3.09
C ALA A 20 32.27 -11.65 2.18
N GLY A 21 33.53 -11.81 2.59
CA GLY A 21 34.49 -12.69 1.95
C GLY A 21 34.06 -14.15 1.97
N GLU A 22 34.43 -14.81 0.87
CA GLU A 22 34.52 -16.26 0.63
C GLU A 22 34.13 -17.20 1.77
N ILE A 23 33.00 -17.89 1.61
CA ILE A 23 32.79 -19.21 2.19
C ILE A 23 32.43 -20.16 1.05
N ASN A 24 33.42 -20.97 0.68
CA ASN A 24 33.32 -22.09 -0.26
C ASN A 24 32.19 -23.04 0.16
N LEU A 25 31.19 -23.26 -0.69
CA LEU A 25 30.37 -24.46 -0.63
C LEU A 25 30.16 -25.04 -2.03
N TRP A 26 30.79 -26.18 -2.25
CA TRP A 26 30.73 -26.97 -3.46
C TRP A 26 29.30 -27.47 -3.71
N VAL A 27 28.62 -26.91 -4.72
CA VAL A 27 27.39 -27.52 -5.25
C VAL A 27 27.81 -28.66 -6.19
N ARG A 28 27.84 -29.88 -5.66
CA ARG A 28 27.86 -31.08 -6.50
C ARG A 28 26.46 -31.27 -7.08
N ILE A 29 26.33 -30.93 -8.37
CA ILE A 29 25.25 -31.40 -9.24
C ILE A 29 25.26 -32.93 -9.20
N VAL A 30 24.15 -33.53 -8.80
CA VAL A 30 23.87 -34.95 -9.08
C VAL A 30 22.53 -35.01 -9.81
N ILE A 31 22.62 -35.16 -11.14
CA ILE A 31 21.51 -35.62 -11.98
C ILE A 31 21.53 -37.14 -11.97
N ARG A 32 20.41 -37.77 -11.58
CA ARG A 32 19.89 -39.10 -11.99
C ARG A 32 18.64 -39.39 -11.15
N ARG A 33 17.52 -39.94 -11.61
CA ARG A 33 16.98 -40.37 -12.92
C ARG A 33 15.48 -40.55 -12.66
N LEU A 34 14.60 -40.15 -13.58
CA LEU A 34 13.15 -40.37 -13.50
C LEU A 34 12.81 -41.84 -13.27
N THR A 35 11.96 -42.13 -12.27
CA THR A 35 10.97 -43.21 -12.34
C THR A 35 9.64 -42.72 -11.78
N SER A 36 8.59 -43.29 -12.35
CA SER A 36 7.18 -42.91 -12.35
C SER A 36 6.47 -43.03 -10.99
N HIS A 37 5.49 -42.13 -10.81
CA HIS A 37 4.35 -42.16 -9.88
C HIS A 37 4.61 -41.77 -8.41
N ASN A 38 3.95 -40.66 -8.05
CA ASN A 38 3.53 -40.27 -6.70
C ASN A 38 4.65 -40.09 -5.65
N THR A 39 5.26 -38.90 -5.62
CA THR A 39 6.17 -38.53 -4.52
C THR A 39 5.42 -37.69 -3.49
N GLN A 40 4.86 -38.35 -2.47
CA GLN A 40 4.49 -37.68 -1.23
C GLN A 40 5.75 -37.35 -0.43
N THR A 41 5.93 -36.09 -0.08
CA THR A 41 7.02 -35.63 0.79
C THR A 41 6.69 -35.98 2.24
N ILE A 42 7.44 -36.92 2.82
CA ILE A 42 7.34 -37.28 4.25
C ILE A 42 8.42 -36.52 5.01
N LEU A 43 8.02 -35.57 5.86
CA LEU A 43 8.89 -34.89 6.80
C LEU A 43 8.98 -35.69 8.11
N LEU A 44 10.16 -36.25 8.40
CA LEU A 44 10.44 -36.89 9.69
C LEU A 44 11.16 -35.89 10.61
N ARG A 45 10.58 -35.62 11.78
CA ARG A 45 11.31 -35.04 12.93
C ARG A 45 11.49 -36.13 13.99
N PRO A 46 12.70 -36.35 14.54
CA PRO A 46 12.85 -37.17 15.73
C PRO A 46 12.39 -36.35 16.94
N THR A 47 11.31 -36.77 17.59
CA THR A 47 10.96 -36.29 18.94
C THR A 47 11.63 -37.22 19.95
N SER A 48 12.72 -36.74 20.56
CA SER A 48 13.44 -37.36 21.69
C SER A 48 14.44 -38.48 21.33
N PRO A 49 15.55 -38.64 22.09
CA PRO A 49 16.51 -39.72 21.86
C PRO A 49 15.89 -41.08 22.24
N PRO A 50 16.23 -42.18 21.54
CA PRO A 50 15.57 -43.46 21.75
C PRO A 50 16.00 -44.09 23.08
N PRO A 51 15.09 -44.76 23.83
CA PRO A 51 15.51 -45.67 24.87
C PRO A 51 16.16 -46.92 24.24
N LYS A 52 17.17 -47.46 24.93
CA LYS A 52 17.80 -48.72 24.54
C LYS A 52 16.82 -49.86 24.81
N THR A 53 16.64 -50.71 23.79
CA THR A 53 15.93 -52.00 23.78
C THR A 53 14.40 -51.95 23.93
N GLY A 54 13.70 -52.44 22.89
CA GLY A 54 12.26 -52.70 22.91
C GLY A 54 11.57 -52.10 21.69
N ALA A 55 10.93 -52.93 20.86
CA ALA A 55 10.17 -52.50 19.69
C ALA A 55 9.05 -51.54 20.10
N VAL A 56 8.99 -50.35 19.48
CA VAL A 56 7.89 -49.40 19.63
C VAL A 56 7.27 -49.19 18.26
N GLY A 57 6.00 -49.54 18.12
CA GLY A 57 5.23 -49.25 16.92
C GLY A 57 5.09 -47.74 16.74
N PHE A 58 5.52 -47.24 15.58
CA PHE A 58 5.30 -45.84 15.21
C PHE A 58 3.87 -45.70 14.68
N SER A 59 3.01 -45.03 15.44
CA SER A 59 1.76 -44.51 14.89
C SER A 59 2.06 -43.26 14.06
N TYR A 60 1.81 -43.32 12.76
CA TYR A 60 1.99 -42.20 11.85
C TYR A 60 0.81 -41.24 11.97
N GLN A 61 1.05 -40.01 12.43
CA GLN A 61 0.10 -38.92 12.23
C GLN A 61 0.40 -38.28 10.88
N HIS A 62 -0.53 -38.43 9.93
CA HIS A 62 -0.57 -37.63 8.72
C HIS A 62 -0.77 -36.17 9.11
N TYR A 63 0.28 -35.35 8.99
CA TYR A 63 0.12 -33.90 8.97
C TYR A 63 -0.34 -33.48 7.57
N THR A 64 -1.64 -33.62 7.31
CA THR A 64 -2.32 -32.86 6.28
C THR A 64 -2.70 -31.49 6.87
N ASP A 65 -1.73 -30.61 7.12
CA ASP A 65 -2.09 -29.19 7.31
C ASP A 65 -2.41 -28.62 5.92
N THR A 66 -3.65 -28.81 5.51
CA THR A 66 -4.23 -28.32 4.24
C THR A 66 -4.47 -26.82 4.23
N ARG A 67 -4.03 -26.09 5.26
CA ARG A 67 -3.98 -24.63 5.21
C ARG A 67 -2.66 -24.23 4.58
N MET A 68 -2.63 -24.16 3.25
CA MET A 68 -1.59 -23.42 2.54
C MET A 68 -1.62 -21.99 3.09
N ARG A 69 -0.65 -21.67 3.94
CA ARG A 69 -0.48 -20.29 4.42
C ARG A 69 0.08 -19.52 3.24
N ASP A 70 -0.76 -18.68 2.64
CA ASP A 70 -0.30 -17.75 1.60
C ASP A 70 0.63 -16.75 2.28
N VAL A 71 1.92 -16.92 2.04
CA VAL A 71 2.96 -15.98 2.48
C VAL A 71 3.17 -15.00 1.33
N PHE A 72 3.24 -13.71 1.65
CA PHE A 72 3.50 -12.66 0.68
C PHE A 72 4.92 -12.14 0.82
N LEU A 73 5.61 -12.03 -0.31
CA LEU A 73 6.90 -11.36 -0.45
C LEU A 73 6.67 -10.04 -1.17
N THR A 74 7.03 -8.92 -0.53
CA THR A 74 6.98 -7.59 -1.15
C THR A 74 8.37 -7.08 -1.47
N LYS A 75 8.59 -6.63 -2.71
CA LYS A 75 9.81 -5.98 -3.16
C LYS A 75 9.53 -4.54 -3.58
N ARG A 76 10.43 -3.62 -3.21
CA ARG A 76 10.39 -2.21 -3.60
C ARG A 76 11.46 -1.91 -4.65
N ILE A 77 11.11 -1.09 -5.64
CA ILE A 77 12.01 -0.64 -6.71
C ILE A 77 11.54 0.70 -7.25
N GLU A 78 12.46 1.53 -7.74
CA GLU A 78 12.17 2.84 -8.31
C GLU A 78 12.40 2.84 -9.82
N PHE A 79 11.67 3.67 -10.54
CA PHE A 79 11.91 3.99 -11.95
C PHE A 79 11.47 5.42 -12.25
N CYS A 80 12.03 6.02 -13.29
CA CYS A 80 11.72 7.40 -13.67
C CYS A 80 11.01 7.41 -15.01
N ALA A 81 9.89 8.11 -15.15
CA ALA A 81 9.24 8.26 -16.45
C ALA A 81 8.54 9.62 -16.58
N SER A 82 8.42 10.11 -17.83
CA SER A 82 7.64 11.30 -18.16
C SER A 82 6.34 10.94 -18.87
N HIS A 83 5.36 11.82 -18.80
CA HIS A 83 4.06 11.65 -19.44
C HIS A 83 3.28 12.97 -19.52
N ARG A 84 2.15 12.94 -20.23
CA ARG A 84 1.21 14.05 -20.38
C ARG A 84 -0.22 13.52 -20.42
N TYR A 85 -1.09 14.09 -19.59
CA TYR A 85 -2.51 13.78 -19.70
C TYR A 85 -3.12 14.49 -20.90
N HIS A 86 -3.59 13.73 -21.88
CA HIS A 86 -4.24 14.28 -23.06
C HIS A 86 -5.28 13.31 -23.63
N GLN A 87 -6.51 13.81 -23.78
CA GLN A 87 -7.58 13.13 -24.52
C GLN A 87 -7.69 13.76 -25.92
N PRO A 88 -7.29 13.04 -26.99
CA PRO A 88 -7.24 13.57 -28.34
C PRO A 88 -8.62 13.91 -28.93
N ARG A 89 -9.69 13.33 -28.37
CA ARG A 89 -11.08 13.64 -28.78
C ARG A 89 -11.64 14.91 -28.14
N TRP A 90 -10.91 15.54 -27.22
CA TRP A 90 -11.34 16.72 -26.50
C TRP A 90 -10.66 17.98 -27.05
N SER A 91 -11.35 19.11 -26.96
CA SER A 91 -10.74 20.42 -27.21
C SER A 91 -9.63 20.72 -26.19
N GLU A 92 -8.74 21.65 -26.53
CA GLU A 92 -7.69 22.13 -25.62
C GLU A 92 -8.28 22.64 -24.30
N LYS A 93 -9.39 23.37 -24.37
CA LYS A 93 -10.08 23.88 -23.16
C LYS A 93 -10.59 22.73 -22.28
N GLN A 94 -11.19 21.70 -22.86
CA GLN A 94 -11.66 20.53 -22.11
C GLN A 94 -10.51 19.80 -21.43
N ASN A 95 -9.41 19.56 -22.16
CA ASN A 95 -8.20 18.95 -21.59
C ASN A 95 -7.62 19.79 -20.45
N GLN A 96 -7.51 21.11 -20.65
CA GLN A 96 -6.99 22.03 -19.64
C GLN A 96 -7.87 22.06 -18.39
N THR A 97 -9.19 22.02 -18.54
CA THR A 97 -10.13 21.96 -17.41
C THR A 97 -10.05 20.64 -16.66
N ALA A 98 -9.94 19.50 -17.37
CA ALA A 98 -9.95 18.18 -16.76
C ALA A 98 -8.61 17.81 -16.09
N PHE A 99 -7.48 18.17 -16.70
CA PHE A 99 -6.17 17.68 -16.27
C PHE A 99 -5.25 18.77 -15.70
N GLY A 100 -5.64 20.04 -15.78
CA GLY A 100 -4.90 21.13 -15.14
C GLY A 100 -3.42 21.16 -15.55
N HIS A 101 -2.52 21.09 -14.57
CA HIS A 101 -1.07 21.08 -14.79
C HIS A 101 -0.57 19.82 -15.50
N ALA A 102 -1.22 18.68 -15.33
CA ALA A 102 -0.84 17.43 -15.99
C ALA A 102 -1.06 17.46 -17.52
N HIS A 103 -1.81 18.45 -18.03
CA HIS A 103 -2.00 18.68 -19.46
C HIS A 103 -0.82 19.41 -20.16
N ASN A 104 0.21 19.82 -19.42
CA ASN A 104 1.32 20.63 -19.95
C ASN A 104 1.82 20.11 -21.31
N LEU A 105 1.97 21.01 -22.29
CA LEU A 105 2.32 20.64 -23.68
C LEU A 105 3.60 19.80 -23.77
N TYR A 106 4.58 20.09 -22.90
CA TYR A 106 5.87 19.40 -22.87
C TYR A 106 5.90 18.22 -21.90
N GLY A 107 4.76 17.86 -21.32
CA GLY A 107 4.65 16.82 -20.30
C GLY A 107 5.25 17.22 -18.96
N HIS A 108 5.33 16.24 -18.08
CA HIS A 108 5.98 16.28 -16.77
C HIS A 108 6.50 14.87 -16.47
N GLY A 109 7.13 14.65 -15.31
CA GLY A 109 7.62 13.32 -14.97
C GLY A 109 7.83 13.13 -13.49
N HIS A 110 7.99 11.86 -13.12
CA HIS A 110 7.99 11.41 -11.73
C HIS A 110 9.09 10.38 -11.48
N ASN A 111 9.51 10.31 -10.22
CA ASN A 111 10.33 9.22 -9.72
C ASN A 111 9.40 8.26 -9.00
N TYR A 112 8.87 7.30 -9.74
CA TYR A 112 7.89 6.35 -9.23
C TYR A 112 8.56 5.36 -8.28
N LEU A 113 7.89 5.07 -7.17
CA LEU A 113 8.22 3.95 -6.29
C LEU A 113 7.18 2.84 -6.51
N LEU A 114 7.65 1.67 -6.92
CA LEU A 114 6.84 0.48 -7.15
C LEU A 114 7.07 -0.53 -6.02
N GLU A 115 5.99 -0.92 -5.33
CA GLU A 115 5.97 -2.11 -4.49
C GLU A 115 5.24 -3.25 -5.19
N VAL A 116 5.89 -4.41 -5.28
CA VAL A 116 5.31 -5.62 -5.89
C VAL A 116 5.22 -6.69 -4.83
N SER A 117 4.00 -7.09 -4.50
CA SER A 117 3.71 -8.18 -3.57
C SER A 117 3.34 -9.42 -4.37
N VAL A 118 4.08 -10.51 -4.17
CA VAL A 118 3.79 -11.83 -4.77
C VAL A 118 3.43 -12.83 -3.69
N GLY A 119 2.46 -13.69 -3.98
CA GLY A 119 1.99 -14.75 -3.09
C GLY A 119 2.22 -16.14 -3.69
N GLY A 120 2.24 -17.15 -2.83
CA GLY A 120 2.37 -18.54 -3.27
C GLY A 120 2.72 -19.48 -2.11
N PRO A 121 2.74 -20.80 -2.39
CA PRO A 121 3.13 -21.79 -1.39
C PRO A 121 4.61 -21.62 -1.03
N VAL A 122 4.92 -21.72 0.26
CA VAL A 122 6.30 -21.77 0.72
C VAL A 122 6.91 -23.11 0.31
N ASN A 123 7.95 -23.07 -0.54
CA ASN A 123 8.66 -24.26 -0.95
C ASN A 123 9.28 -24.96 0.29
N PRO A 124 8.99 -26.26 0.54
CA PRO A 124 9.40 -26.93 1.77
C PRO A 124 10.91 -27.20 1.87
N LEU A 125 11.64 -27.15 0.75
CA LEU A 125 13.08 -27.34 0.71
C LEU A 125 13.83 -26.01 0.89
N THR A 126 13.39 -24.96 0.20
CA THR A 126 14.09 -23.66 0.19
C THR A 126 13.54 -22.67 1.21
N GLY A 127 12.31 -22.87 1.69
CA GLY A 127 11.61 -21.94 2.57
C GLY A 127 11.15 -20.65 1.88
N MET A 128 11.17 -20.58 0.55
CA MET A 128 10.84 -19.38 -0.23
C MET A 128 9.50 -19.53 -0.94
N VAL A 129 8.75 -18.43 -1.05
CA VAL A 129 7.61 -18.32 -1.97
C VAL A 129 8.13 -18.18 -3.40
N LEU A 130 9.01 -17.21 -3.61
CA LEU A 130 9.72 -16.96 -4.85
C LEU A 130 11.15 -16.53 -4.49
N ASN A 131 12.13 -16.94 -5.29
CA ASN A 131 13.50 -16.48 -5.13
C ASN A 131 13.59 -14.98 -5.43
N MET A 132 14.10 -14.20 -4.48
CA MET A 132 14.18 -12.74 -4.59
C MET A 132 15.09 -12.27 -5.75
N TYR A 133 16.07 -13.07 -6.17
CA TYR A 133 16.88 -12.77 -7.35
C TYR A 133 16.08 -12.88 -8.65
N ASP A 134 15.17 -13.85 -8.72
CA ASP A 134 14.34 -14.06 -9.91
C ASP A 134 13.24 -13.01 -9.99
N LEU A 135 12.60 -12.66 -8.85
CA LEU A 135 11.70 -11.50 -8.78
C LEU A 135 12.40 -10.22 -9.22
N LYS A 136 13.62 -9.96 -8.74
CA LYS A 136 14.40 -8.78 -9.14
C LYS A 136 14.58 -8.73 -10.66
N ARG A 137 14.98 -9.85 -11.27
CA ARG A 137 15.21 -9.94 -12.73
C ARG A 137 13.94 -9.72 -13.53
N ILE A 138 12.81 -10.28 -13.07
CA ILE A 138 11.49 -10.04 -13.67
C ILE A 138 11.16 -8.55 -13.66
N LEU A 139 11.33 -7.89 -12.51
CA LEU A 139 11.07 -6.46 -12.39
C LEU A 139 12.02 -5.62 -13.26
N GLU A 140 13.30 -5.97 -13.36
CA GLU A 140 14.25 -5.28 -14.24
C GLU A 140 13.88 -5.41 -15.72
N VAL A 141 13.43 -6.60 -16.16
CA VAL A 141 12.96 -6.81 -17.53
C VAL A 141 11.73 -5.96 -17.82
N VAL A 142 10.70 -6.01 -16.95
CA VAL A 142 9.48 -5.24 -17.13
C VAL A 142 9.77 -3.74 -17.08
N LEU A 143 10.50 -3.27 -16.07
CA LEU A 143 10.79 -1.84 -15.90
C LEU A 143 11.72 -1.28 -16.97
N SER A 144 12.51 -2.10 -17.66
CA SER A 144 13.28 -1.61 -18.82
C SER A 144 12.40 -1.06 -19.96
N GLU A 145 11.11 -1.43 -19.98
CA GLU A 145 10.12 -0.88 -20.92
C GLU A 145 9.64 0.53 -20.53
N PHE A 146 9.81 0.95 -19.26
CA PHE A 146 9.24 2.18 -18.69
C PHE A 146 10.28 3.15 -18.12
N ASP A 147 11.42 2.64 -17.63
CA ASP A 147 12.44 3.44 -16.96
C ASP A 147 13.19 4.35 -17.96
N HIS A 148 13.32 5.61 -17.57
CA HIS A 148 13.84 6.71 -18.38
C HIS A 148 13.11 6.89 -19.72
N LYS A 149 11.79 6.64 -19.76
CA LYS A 149 10.94 6.75 -20.95
C LYS A 149 9.90 7.85 -20.84
N ASP A 150 9.44 8.31 -21.99
CA ASP A 150 8.16 8.99 -22.13
C ASP A 150 7.05 7.93 -22.31
N LEU A 151 6.16 7.81 -21.33
CA LEU A 151 5.12 6.78 -21.31
C LEU A 151 4.22 6.85 -22.55
N ASP A 152 3.91 8.05 -23.02
CA ASP A 152 3.00 8.27 -24.15
C ASP A 152 3.67 7.99 -25.51
N LYS A 153 4.98 8.21 -25.60
CA LYS A 153 5.72 8.16 -26.87
C LYS A 153 6.56 6.91 -27.06
N ASP A 154 7.17 6.41 -26.00
CA ASP A 154 8.15 5.32 -26.06
C ASP A 154 7.56 3.96 -25.69
N THR A 155 6.30 3.92 -25.23
CA THR A 155 5.60 2.67 -24.86
C THR A 155 4.35 2.45 -25.71
N PRO A 156 3.97 1.19 -25.98
CA PRO A 156 2.76 0.89 -26.77
C PRO A 156 1.46 0.96 -25.95
N TYR A 157 1.56 1.12 -24.63
CA TYR A 157 0.46 0.85 -23.69
C TYR A 157 -0.53 2.01 -23.56
N PHE A 158 -0.09 3.25 -23.79
CA PHE A 158 -0.88 4.46 -23.56
C PHE A 158 -1.30 5.16 -24.86
N THR A 159 -1.48 4.37 -25.94
CA THR A 159 -1.88 4.89 -27.26
C THR A 159 -3.36 5.32 -27.31
N THR A 160 -4.21 4.69 -26.50
CA THR A 160 -5.66 4.95 -26.45
C THR A 160 -6.18 5.28 -25.04
N THR A 161 -5.31 5.21 -24.05
CA THR A 161 -5.59 5.46 -22.63
C THR A 161 -4.57 6.43 -22.08
N ILE A 162 -4.98 7.25 -21.12
CA ILE A 162 -4.09 8.21 -20.47
C ILE A 162 -3.20 7.48 -19.45
N ALA A 163 -1.92 7.84 -19.37
CA ALA A 163 -0.94 7.25 -18.45
C ALA A 163 -1.11 7.70 -16.98
N THR A 164 -2.33 7.65 -16.46
CA THR A 164 -2.61 7.89 -15.04
C THR A 164 -1.95 6.85 -14.16
N PRO A 165 -1.68 7.11 -12.86
CA PRO A 165 -1.12 6.12 -11.96
C PRO A 165 -2.03 4.88 -11.85
N GLU A 166 -3.35 5.04 -12.00
CA GLU A 166 -4.29 3.92 -12.06
C GLU A 166 -4.07 3.01 -13.28
N ASN A 167 -4.01 3.59 -14.47
CA ASN A 167 -3.78 2.83 -15.70
C ASN A 167 -2.36 2.25 -15.74
N LEU A 168 -1.36 2.99 -15.25
CA LEU A 168 0.01 2.52 -15.18
C LEU A 168 0.16 1.34 -14.19
N ALA A 169 -0.49 1.39 -13.03
CA ALA A 169 -0.52 0.28 -12.09
C ALA A 169 -1.17 -0.97 -12.71
N LEU A 170 -2.25 -0.81 -13.50
CA LEU A 170 -2.88 -1.91 -14.23
C LEU A 170 -1.92 -2.53 -15.25
N VAL A 171 -1.31 -1.71 -16.11
CA VAL A 171 -0.36 -2.18 -17.13
C VAL A 171 0.82 -2.89 -16.48
N LEU A 172 1.45 -2.29 -15.46
CA LEU A 172 2.55 -2.92 -14.72
C LEU A 172 2.12 -4.25 -14.10
N SER A 173 0.91 -4.33 -13.56
CA SER A 173 0.38 -5.58 -12.99
C SER A 173 0.27 -6.68 -14.03
N GLU A 174 -0.29 -6.39 -15.21
CA GLU A 174 -0.40 -7.35 -16.31
C GLU A 174 0.98 -7.82 -16.80
N ARG A 175 1.90 -6.87 -16.99
CA ARG A 175 3.27 -7.17 -17.43
C ARG A 175 4.04 -7.99 -16.40
N ILE A 176 3.91 -7.69 -15.11
CA ILE A 176 4.59 -8.46 -14.06
C ILE A 176 3.98 -9.86 -13.95
N ALA A 177 2.66 -9.96 -13.89
CA ALA A 177 1.95 -11.23 -13.77
C ALA A 177 2.31 -12.20 -14.91
N SER A 178 2.47 -11.71 -16.14
CA SER A 178 2.82 -12.55 -17.30
C SER A 178 4.23 -13.16 -17.23
N HIS A 179 5.10 -12.68 -16.34
CA HIS A 179 6.46 -13.16 -16.16
C HIS A 179 6.65 -14.00 -14.89
N LEU A 180 5.62 -14.11 -14.03
CA LEU A 180 5.70 -14.93 -12.83
C LEU A 180 5.48 -16.41 -13.17
N ASP A 181 6.32 -17.26 -12.59
CA ASP A 181 6.19 -18.72 -12.63
C ASP A 181 6.32 -19.27 -11.21
N GLY A 182 5.45 -20.22 -10.85
CA GLY A 182 5.38 -20.81 -9.51
C GLY A 182 4.88 -19.90 -8.38
N ALA A 183 4.52 -18.64 -8.68
CA ALA A 183 3.94 -17.67 -7.76
C ALA A 183 2.87 -16.83 -8.49
N TYR A 184 2.03 -16.12 -7.74
CA TYR A 184 1.03 -15.22 -8.29
C TYR A 184 1.27 -13.79 -7.83
N LEU A 185 0.84 -12.82 -8.66
CA LEU A 185 0.86 -11.41 -8.29
C LEU A 185 -0.28 -11.15 -7.32
N GLU A 186 0.01 -10.64 -6.12
CA GLU A 186 -1.02 -10.26 -5.16
C GLU A 186 -1.42 -8.79 -5.34
N ARG A 187 -0.42 -7.90 -5.35
CA ARG A 187 -0.64 -6.45 -5.34
C ARG A 187 0.52 -5.72 -5.97
N VAL A 188 0.19 -4.74 -6.81
CA VAL A 188 1.09 -3.66 -7.20
C VAL A 188 0.68 -2.41 -6.44
N ARG A 189 1.62 -1.75 -5.76
CA ARG A 189 1.45 -0.38 -5.28
C ARG A 189 2.38 0.54 -6.04
N LEU A 190 1.82 1.51 -6.74
CA LEU A 190 2.56 2.50 -7.49
C LEU A 190 2.41 3.86 -6.80
N PHE A 191 3.49 4.36 -6.25
CA PHE A 191 3.59 5.74 -5.79
C PHE A 191 3.98 6.62 -6.97
N GLU A 192 3.13 7.61 -7.29
CA GLU A 192 3.49 8.70 -8.20
C GLU A 192 4.39 9.70 -7.50
N ASP A 193 4.07 10.00 -6.24
CA ASP A 193 4.86 10.82 -5.33
C ASP A 193 4.71 10.32 -3.87
N GLU A 194 5.17 11.11 -2.89
CA GLU A 194 5.12 10.73 -1.46
C GLU A 194 3.70 10.72 -0.86
N ASP A 195 2.78 11.46 -1.49
CA ASP A 195 1.42 11.70 -1.02
C ASP A 195 0.35 11.04 -1.90
N LEU A 196 0.70 10.50 -3.07
CA LEU A 196 -0.22 9.87 -4.01
C LEU A 196 0.27 8.48 -4.43
N TYR A 197 -0.57 7.46 -4.16
CA TYR A 197 -0.30 6.11 -4.62
C TYR A 197 -1.55 5.35 -5.02
N VAL A 198 -1.37 4.37 -5.90
CA VAL A 198 -2.42 3.43 -6.32
C VAL A 198 -2.06 2.02 -5.91
N ASP A 199 -2.98 1.32 -5.26
CA ASP A 199 -2.96 -0.13 -5.12
C ASP A 199 -3.81 -0.77 -6.22
N TYR A 200 -3.21 -1.68 -6.97
CA TYR A 200 -3.90 -2.62 -7.86
C TYR A 200 -3.81 -4.02 -7.27
N HIS A 201 -4.95 -4.57 -6.85
CA HIS A 201 -5.05 -5.96 -6.41
C HIS A 201 -5.37 -6.85 -7.61
N HIS A 202 -4.48 -7.79 -7.92
CA HIS A 202 -4.60 -8.64 -9.10
C HIS A 202 -5.55 -9.82 -8.85
N ASN A 203 -6.49 -10.04 -9.75
CA ASN A 203 -7.47 -11.13 -9.64
C ASN A 203 -6.82 -12.49 -9.94
N ASN A 204 -6.59 -13.27 -8.88
CA ASN A 204 -6.12 -14.66 -8.98
C ASN A 204 -7.27 -15.69 -8.94
N GLY A 205 -8.47 -15.33 -9.43
CA GLY A 205 -9.68 -16.15 -9.36
C GLY A 205 -10.38 -16.14 -7.99
N ARG A 206 -9.99 -15.24 -7.08
CA ARG A 206 -10.52 -15.14 -5.70
C ARG A 206 -11.36 -13.89 -5.42
N SER A 207 -11.21 -12.81 -6.21
CA SER A 207 -12.03 -11.58 -6.14
C SER A 207 -11.81 -10.71 -7.37
N MET A 208 -12.72 -9.76 -7.66
CA MET A 208 -12.59 -8.79 -8.75
C MET A 208 -11.32 -7.91 -8.60
N ASN A 209 -10.72 -7.53 -9.72
CA ASN A 209 -9.65 -6.52 -9.75
C ASN A 209 -10.14 -5.26 -9.04
N THR A 210 -9.40 -4.81 -8.03
CA THR A 210 -9.74 -3.62 -7.26
C THR A 210 -8.61 -2.61 -7.40
N VAL A 211 -8.94 -1.41 -7.88
CA VAL A 211 -8.02 -0.29 -7.97
C VAL A 211 -8.37 0.69 -6.85
N CYS A 212 -7.39 0.99 -6.00
CA CYS A 212 -7.54 1.89 -4.86
C CYS A 212 -6.54 3.04 -4.99
N LEU A 213 -7.02 4.25 -5.15
CA LEU A 213 -6.23 5.48 -5.13
C LEU A 213 -6.17 6.01 -3.71
N THR A 214 -4.98 6.22 -3.15
CA THR A 214 -4.82 6.86 -1.85
C THR A 214 -4.07 8.17 -1.98
N ARG A 215 -4.64 9.21 -1.37
CA ARG A 215 -4.02 10.53 -1.24
C ARG A 215 -3.80 10.89 0.23
N ARG A 216 -2.65 11.48 0.52
CA ARG A 216 -2.23 11.93 1.85
C ARG A 216 -2.41 13.43 2.01
N TYR A 217 -2.82 13.81 3.21
CA TYR A 217 -3.00 15.19 3.64
C TYR A 217 -2.37 15.37 5.01
N HIS A 218 -1.78 16.54 5.25
CA HIS A 218 -1.06 16.84 6.48
C HIS A 218 -1.74 17.98 7.23
N PHE A 219 -1.89 17.85 8.55
CA PHE A 219 -2.31 18.92 9.43
C PHE A 219 -1.69 18.74 10.81
N SER A 220 -1.47 19.85 11.53
CA SER A 220 -0.89 19.83 12.87
C SER A 220 -1.94 20.24 13.89
N ALA A 221 -2.18 19.45 14.93
CA ALA A 221 -3.22 19.79 15.91
C ALA A 221 -2.85 19.36 17.33
N ALA A 222 -3.35 20.10 18.31
CA ALA A 222 -3.21 19.78 19.72
C ALA A 222 -4.45 19.07 20.28
N HIS A 223 -4.25 18.22 21.28
CA HIS A 223 -5.33 17.57 22.01
C HIS A 223 -4.91 17.14 23.43
N ARG A 224 -5.92 16.75 24.22
CA ARG A 224 -5.80 16.11 25.53
C ARG A 224 -6.80 14.98 25.61
N LEU A 225 -6.34 13.79 25.97
CA LEU A 225 -7.26 12.69 26.27
C LEU A 225 -7.74 12.83 27.71
N HIS A 226 -9.01 13.20 27.90
CA HIS A 226 -9.64 13.40 29.20
C HIS A 226 -11.16 13.19 29.09
N THR A 227 -11.79 12.67 30.14
CA THR A 227 -13.26 12.64 30.25
C THR A 227 -13.73 12.96 31.66
N ASP A 228 -14.77 13.78 31.76
CA ASP A 228 -15.40 14.16 33.04
C ASP A 228 -16.18 13.00 33.70
N ARG A 229 -16.32 11.88 32.98
CA ARG A 229 -16.97 10.66 33.48
C ARG A 229 -16.05 9.81 34.37
N LEU A 230 -14.77 10.19 34.49
CA LEU A 230 -13.77 9.48 35.28
C LEU A 230 -13.15 10.41 36.33
N SER A 231 -12.68 9.83 37.44
CA SER A 231 -11.91 10.57 38.43
C SER A 231 -10.59 11.11 37.81
N PRO A 232 -9.96 12.16 38.38
CA PRO A 232 -8.65 12.62 37.94
C PRO A 232 -7.58 11.52 37.97
N GLU A 233 -7.62 10.66 38.99
CA GLU A 233 -6.69 9.54 39.16
C GLU A 233 -6.87 8.49 38.06
N ASP A 234 -8.13 8.12 37.75
CA ASP A 234 -8.43 7.16 36.68
C ASP A 234 -8.10 7.72 35.31
N ASN A 235 -8.39 9.00 35.06
CA ASN A 235 -7.99 9.71 33.85
C ASN A 235 -6.47 9.63 33.63
N LYS A 236 -5.69 9.94 34.66
CA LYS A 236 -4.22 9.87 34.59
C LYS A 236 -3.73 8.44 34.41
N LYS A 237 -4.38 7.46 35.04
CA LYS A 237 -4.02 6.04 34.92
C LYS A 237 -4.31 5.48 33.53
N ILE A 238 -5.45 5.83 32.93
CA ILE A 238 -5.90 5.32 31.64
C ILE A 238 -5.18 6.03 30.48
N PHE A 239 -5.17 7.36 30.48
CA PHE A 239 -4.64 8.15 29.36
C PHE A 239 -3.17 8.54 29.53
N GLY A 240 -2.58 8.32 30.71
CA GLY A 240 -1.16 8.54 30.94
C GLY A 240 -0.69 9.94 30.58
N LYS A 241 0.37 10.03 29.78
CA LYS A 241 0.97 11.30 29.33
C LYS A 241 0.00 12.14 28.49
N CYS A 242 -0.92 11.50 27.78
CA CYS A 242 -1.91 12.19 26.94
C CYS A 242 -3.00 12.91 27.77
N ASN A 243 -3.08 12.67 29.08
CA ASN A 243 -3.96 13.41 30.00
C ASN A 243 -3.39 14.74 30.50
N ASN A 244 -2.22 15.17 30.03
CA ASN A 244 -1.59 16.44 30.43
C ASN A 244 -2.61 17.60 30.35
N PRO A 245 -2.87 18.35 31.45
CA PRO A 245 -3.81 19.48 31.44
C PRO A 245 -3.55 20.53 30.37
N ASN A 246 -2.29 20.71 29.96
CA ASN A 246 -1.91 21.64 28.88
C ASN A 246 -2.02 21.03 27.49
N GLY A 247 -2.46 19.78 27.38
CA GLY A 247 -2.47 19.01 26.14
C GLY A 247 -1.08 18.69 25.60
N HIS A 248 -1.06 18.25 24.36
CA HIS A 248 0.11 18.02 23.51
C HIS A 248 -0.36 18.05 22.05
N GLY A 249 0.55 18.10 21.08
CA GLY A 249 0.16 18.11 19.66
C GLY A 249 0.95 17.13 18.82
N HIS A 250 0.41 16.86 17.64
CA HIS A 250 0.95 15.94 16.64
C HIS A 250 0.89 16.55 15.25
N ASN A 251 1.76 16.06 14.38
CA ASN A 251 1.70 16.29 12.95
C ASN A 251 1.02 15.06 12.36
N TYR A 252 -0.26 15.19 12.04
CA TYR A 252 -1.08 14.10 11.52
C TYR A 252 -0.91 13.97 10.01
N THR A 253 -0.90 12.74 9.54
CA THR A 253 -1.10 12.43 8.12
C THR A 253 -2.42 11.67 7.97
N LEU A 254 -3.37 12.29 7.28
CA LEU A 254 -4.64 11.69 6.87
C LEU A 254 -4.45 11.01 5.51
N GLU A 255 -4.75 9.72 5.45
CA GLU A 255 -4.83 8.95 4.21
C GLU A 255 -6.30 8.80 3.81
N VAL A 256 -6.68 9.27 2.61
CA VAL A 256 -8.01 9.04 2.04
C VAL A 256 -7.86 8.10 0.86
N THR A 257 -8.44 6.90 0.98
CA THR A 257 -8.44 5.89 -0.08
C THR A 257 -9.80 5.85 -0.76
N LEU A 258 -9.78 6.00 -2.08
CA LEU A 258 -10.92 5.84 -2.97
C LEU A 258 -10.76 4.55 -3.77
N HIS A 259 -11.85 3.85 -4.05
CA HIS A 259 -11.84 2.69 -4.93
C HIS A 259 -12.83 2.86 -6.08
N GLY A 260 -12.52 2.25 -7.21
CA GLY A 260 -13.38 2.33 -8.38
C GLY A 260 -12.71 1.77 -9.62
N GLN A 261 -13.36 1.97 -10.76
CA GLN A 261 -12.80 1.66 -12.07
C GLN A 261 -12.30 2.95 -12.71
N PRO A 262 -11.09 2.97 -13.31
CA PRO A 262 -10.63 4.12 -14.08
C PRO A 262 -11.64 4.52 -15.15
N HIS A 263 -12.02 5.80 -15.18
CA HIS A 263 -12.97 6.30 -16.16
C HIS A 263 -12.36 6.22 -17.57
N PRO A 264 -13.08 5.73 -18.60
CA PRO A 264 -12.51 5.43 -19.91
C PRO A 264 -11.90 6.64 -20.63
N ASP A 265 -12.43 7.85 -20.40
CA ASP A 265 -11.92 9.06 -21.07
C ASP A 265 -10.81 9.77 -20.31
N THR A 266 -10.73 9.61 -18.98
CA THR A 266 -9.78 10.35 -18.12
C THR A 266 -8.70 9.48 -17.51
N GLY A 267 -8.94 8.17 -17.39
CA GLY A 267 -8.07 7.22 -16.69
C GLY A 267 -8.08 7.35 -15.16
N ALA A 268 -8.88 8.26 -14.60
CA ALA A 268 -8.91 8.51 -13.16
C ALA A 268 -10.12 7.83 -12.49
N ILE A 269 -9.98 7.41 -11.24
CA ILE A 269 -11.10 6.94 -10.42
C ILE A 269 -11.95 8.11 -9.91
N TYR A 270 -11.29 9.23 -9.61
CA TYR A 270 -11.91 10.41 -9.01
C TYR A 270 -11.16 11.67 -9.42
N ASP A 271 -11.83 12.83 -9.36
CA ASP A 271 -11.17 14.12 -9.57
C ASP A 271 -10.34 14.47 -8.32
N LEU A 272 -9.01 14.38 -8.45
CA LEU A 272 -8.07 14.70 -7.38
C LEU A 272 -8.16 16.16 -6.90
N SER A 273 -8.46 17.10 -7.80
CA SER A 273 -8.60 18.51 -7.42
C SER A 273 -9.85 18.72 -6.56
N HIS A 274 -10.92 18.00 -6.89
CA HIS A 274 -12.13 18.00 -6.07
C HIS A 274 -11.92 17.30 -4.72
N LEU A 275 -11.22 16.16 -4.69
CA LEU A 275 -10.84 15.49 -3.44
C LEU A 275 -10.03 16.42 -2.53
N ASP A 276 -9.03 17.11 -3.10
CA ASP A 276 -8.21 18.08 -2.37
C ASP A 276 -9.05 19.21 -1.79
N GLN A 277 -10.01 19.72 -2.55
CA GLN A 277 -10.92 20.75 -2.05
C GLN A 277 -11.77 20.23 -0.89
N VAL A 278 -12.42 19.07 -1.06
CA VAL A 278 -13.29 18.46 -0.04
C VAL A 278 -12.52 18.21 1.25
N VAL A 279 -11.34 17.58 1.18
CA VAL A 279 -10.54 17.27 2.37
C VAL A 279 -10.03 18.55 3.05
N ASN A 280 -9.61 19.55 2.26
CA ASN A 280 -9.17 20.82 2.83
C ASN A 280 -10.31 21.57 3.54
N ASP A 281 -11.49 21.64 2.91
CA ASP A 281 -12.63 22.39 3.42
C ASP A 281 -13.29 21.72 4.63
N THR A 282 -13.31 20.38 4.66
CA THR A 282 -13.98 19.63 5.73
C THR A 282 -13.06 19.28 6.91
N ILE A 283 -11.79 18.96 6.64
CA ILE A 283 -10.85 18.44 7.65
C ILE A 283 -9.73 19.45 7.92
N VAL A 284 -8.90 19.77 6.93
CA VAL A 284 -7.65 20.51 7.17
C VAL A 284 -7.93 21.87 7.78
N LYS A 285 -8.80 22.69 7.17
CA LYS A 285 -9.15 24.02 7.72
C LYS A 285 -9.78 23.95 9.11
N ARG A 286 -10.45 22.83 9.43
CA ARG A 286 -11.15 22.63 10.70
C ARG A 286 -10.20 22.28 11.85
N PHE A 287 -9.16 21.49 11.57
CA PHE A 287 -8.29 20.95 12.63
C PHE A 287 -6.86 21.49 12.60
N ASP A 288 -6.38 22.00 11.46
CA ASP A 288 -5.01 22.49 11.35
C ASP A 288 -4.75 23.70 12.26
N HIS A 289 -3.67 23.59 13.01
CA HIS A 289 -3.25 24.48 14.09
C HIS A 289 -4.32 24.73 15.17
N GLN A 290 -5.30 23.83 15.32
CA GLN A 290 -6.35 23.91 16.34
C GLN A 290 -6.08 22.99 17.54
N HIS A 291 -6.82 23.23 18.62
CA HIS A 291 -6.91 22.31 19.74
C HIS A 291 -8.21 21.50 19.63
N ILE A 292 -8.11 20.21 19.27
CA ILE A 292 -9.22 19.33 18.86
C ILE A 292 -10.31 19.23 19.93
N ASN A 293 -9.96 19.27 21.23
CA ASN A 293 -10.96 19.22 22.31
C ASN A 293 -11.97 20.37 22.30
N TYR A 294 -11.68 21.49 21.63
CA TYR A 294 -12.62 22.61 21.53
C TYR A 294 -13.56 22.50 20.33
N ASP A 295 -13.33 21.52 19.45
CA ASP A 295 -14.25 21.25 18.37
C ASP A 295 -15.59 20.70 18.94
N PRO A 296 -16.74 21.23 18.48
CA PRO A 296 -18.05 20.82 18.99
C PRO A 296 -18.33 19.31 18.92
N ALA A 297 -17.70 18.58 18.00
CA ALA A 297 -17.88 17.14 17.84
C ALA A 297 -17.31 16.33 19.03
N PHE A 298 -16.42 16.91 19.84
CA PHE A 298 -15.78 16.25 20.99
C PHE A 298 -16.29 16.75 22.35
N ARG A 299 -17.45 17.40 22.39
CA ARG A 299 -18.05 17.85 23.67
C ARG A 299 -18.34 16.70 24.63
N GLU A 300 -18.73 15.54 24.12
CA GLU A 300 -19.11 14.37 24.93
C GLU A 300 -18.19 13.16 24.71
N THR A 301 -17.15 13.33 23.90
CA THR A 301 -16.33 12.24 23.36
C THR A 301 -14.84 12.59 23.46
N THR A 302 -14.00 11.64 23.83
CA THR A 302 -12.55 11.83 23.91
C THR A 302 -11.92 11.97 22.53
N THR A 303 -10.89 12.80 22.40
CA THR A 303 -10.15 13.06 21.15
C THR A 303 -9.11 11.98 20.81
N THR A 304 -9.47 10.70 20.97
CA THR A 304 -8.60 9.59 20.59
C THR A 304 -8.50 9.49 19.06
N GLY A 305 -7.45 8.83 18.57
CA GLY A 305 -7.28 8.58 17.13
C GLY A 305 -8.49 7.88 16.50
N GLU A 306 -9.12 6.93 17.20
CA GLU A 306 -10.31 6.23 16.73
C GLU A 306 -11.51 7.16 16.55
N ASN A 307 -11.82 7.99 17.55
CA ASN A 307 -12.97 8.90 17.47
C ASN A 307 -12.72 10.01 16.43
N LEU A 308 -11.48 10.48 16.32
CA LEU A 308 -11.10 11.45 15.29
C LEU A 308 -11.25 10.86 13.88
N LEU A 309 -10.80 9.63 13.69
CA LEU A 309 -10.93 8.93 12.41
C LEU A 309 -12.39 8.69 12.00
N VAL A 310 -13.24 8.28 12.94
CA VAL A 310 -14.68 8.11 12.70
C VAL A 310 -15.35 9.44 12.32
N LEU A 311 -15.02 10.53 13.01
CA LEU A 311 -15.51 11.86 12.66
C LEU A 311 -15.06 12.28 11.26
N MET A 312 -13.78 12.07 10.92
CA MET A 312 -13.25 12.40 9.59
C MET A 312 -13.96 11.61 8.49
N TRP A 313 -14.19 10.30 8.71
CA TRP A 313 -14.99 9.49 7.81
C TRP A 313 -16.40 10.07 7.63
N ASP A 314 -17.11 10.36 8.72
CA ASP A 314 -18.50 10.85 8.66
C ASP A 314 -18.62 12.22 7.98
N LEU A 315 -17.56 13.03 8.01
CA LEU A 315 -17.48 14.30 7.27
C LEU A 315 -17.24 14.05 5.79
N LEU A 316 -16.26 13.20 5.44
CA LEU A 316 -15.92 12.90 4.05
C LEU A 316 -17.04 12.13 3.33
N ALA A 317 -17.71 11.20 4.00
CA ALA A 317 -18.79 10.39 3.45
C ALA A 317 -20.06 11.20 3.09
N LYS A 318 -20.15 12.47 3.51
CA LYS A 318 -21.23 13.38 3.08
C LYS A 318 -20.94 14.05 1.73
N GLU A 319 -19.66 14.16 1.38
CA GLU A 319 -19.20 14.88 0.20
C GLU A 319 -18.69 13.93 -0.89
N ILE A 320 -18.28 12.71 -0.52
CA ILE A 320 -17.77 11.67 -1.43
C ILE A 320 -18.81 10.55 -1.57
N PRO A 321 -19.09 10.06 -2.79
CA PRO A 321 -20.02 8.95 -3.00
C PRO A 321 -19.67 7.70 -2.18
N ALA A 322 -20.69 7.05 -1.62
CA ALA A 322 -20.52 5.92 -0.69
C ALA A 322 -19.88 4.69 -1.34
N GLU A 323 -20.05 4.53 -2.64
CA GLU A 323 -19.43 3.49 -3.47
C GLU A 323 -17.99 3.78 -3.87
N THR A 324 -17.48 4.99 -3.55
CA THR A 324 -16.14 5.44 -3.92
C THR A 324 -15.22 5.58 -2.70
N LEU A 325 -15.71 6.14 -1.58
CA LEU A 325 -14.90 6.24 -0.37
C LEU A 325 -14.67 4.85 0.23
N TYR A 326 -13.42 4.37 0.19
CA TYR A 326 -13.07 3.02 0.61
C TYR A 326 -12.58 2.94 2.04
N LYS A 327 -11.61 3.80 2.37
CA LYS A 327 -10.88 3.75 3.64
C LYS A 327 -10.39 5.15 4.00
N VAL A 328 -10.46 5.47 5.28
CA VAL A 328 -9.74 6.61 5.85
C VAL A 328 -8.70 6.06 6.83
N GLY A 329 -7.47 6.52 6.73
CA GLY A 329 -6.37 6.21 7.64
C GLY A 329 -5.85 7.47 8.31
N LEU A 330 -5.38 7.37 9.55
CA LEU A 330 -4.78 8.48 10.28
C LEU A 330 -3.49 8.01 10.96
N ILE A 331 -2.38 8.62 10.55
CA ILE A 331 -1.08 8.48 11.20
C ILE A 331 -0.95 9.63 12.19
N GLU A 332 -0.93 9.32 13.48
CA GLU A 332 -0.71 10.30 14.55
C GLU A 332 0.78 10.40 14.91
N THR A 333 1.47 9.27 14.93
CA THR A 333 2.92 9.19 15.15
C THR A 333 3.51 8.11 14.27
N ARG A 334 4.85 8.00 14.24
CA ARG A 334 5.55 6.92 13.54
C ARG A 334 5.04 5.52 13.92
N ASP A 335 4.59 5.35 15.17
CA ASP A 335 4.26 4.04 15.73
C ASP A 335 2.74 3.84 15.89
N ASN A 336 1.91 4.86 15.56
CA ASN A 336 0.45 4.81 15.71
C ASN A 336 -0.25 5.12 14.38
N TYR A 337 -0.99 4.14 13.87
CA TYR A 337 -1.84 4.26 12.69
C TYR A 337 -3.23 3.70 13.02
N PHE A 338 -4.26 4.44 12.61
CA PHE A 338 -5.66 4.06 12.74
C PHE A 338 -6.27 3.97 11.34
N GLU A 339 -7.13 2.98 11.07
CA GLU A 339 -7.84 2.89 9.79
C GLU A 339 -9.29 2.48 9.97
N TYR A 340 -10.16 3.01 9.11
CA TYR A 340 -11.59 2.78 9.13
C TYR A 340 -12.12 2.66 7.70
N TYR A 341 -12.83 1.56 7.44
CA TYR A 341 -13.38 1.20 6.12
C TYR A 341 -14.86 1.58 5.97
N GLY A 342 -15.43 2.31 6.95
CA GLY A 342 -16.86 2.57 7.00
C GLY A 342 -17.71 1.35 7.29
N ARG A 343 -19.02 1.57 7.37
CA ARG A 343 -20.02 0.50 7.30
C ARG A 343 -20.60 0.55 5.89
N THR A 344 -20.47 -0.53 5.13
CA THR A 344 -21.24 -0.72 3.89
C THR A 344 -22.72 -0.53 4.25
N PRO A 345 -23.51 0.31 3.55
CA PRO A 345 -24.94 0.35 3.77
C PRO A 345 -25.48 -1.06 3.56
N THR A 346 -25.86 -1.73 4.64
CA THR A 346 -26.59 -2.99 4.53
C THR A 346 -27.82 -2.69 3.68
N SER A 347 -27.94 -3.31 2.51
CA SER A 347 -29.18 -3.25 1.73
C SER A 347 -30.36 -3.47 2.68
N PRO A 348 -31.43 -2.66 2.61
CA PRO A 348 -32.56 -2.83 3.49
C PRO A 348 -33.03 -4.28 3.35
N ALA A 349 -33.05 -5.00 4.48
CA ALA A 349 -33.52 -6.36 4.53
C ALA A 349 -34.89 -6.40 3.85
N THR A 350 -35.00 -7.19 2.79
CA THR A 350 -36.27 -7.45 2.13
C THR A 350 -37.22 -7.97 3.21
N PRO A 351 -38.41 -7.38 3.41
CA PRO A 351 -39.37 -7.94 4.34
C PRO A 351 -39.68 -9.36 3.87
N VAL A 352 -39.39 -10.34 4.73
CA VAL A 352 -39.80 -11.73 4.50
C VAL A 352 -41.33 -11.75 4.58
N PRO A 353 -42.02 -12.41 3.62
CA PRO A 353 -43.48 -12.35 3.47
C PRO A 353 -44.28 -12.86 4.66
#